data_AF-A0A3N5ZRC2-F1
#
_entry.id   AF-A0A3N5ZRC2-F1
#
_cell.length_a   1.000
_cell.length_b   1.000
_cell.length_c   1.000
_cell.angle_alpha   90.00
_cell.angle_beta   90.00
_cell.angle_gamma   90.00
#
_symmetry.space_group_name_H-M   'P 1'
#
loop_
_entity.id
_entity.type
_entity.pdbx_description
1 polymer ?
#
loop_
_entity_poly.entity_id
_entity_poly.type
_entity_poly.pdbx_seq_one_letter_code
_entity_poly.pdbx_strand_id
1 'polypeptide(L)'
;NSYQIVTPITIGNATTPWSFIISIPMEKIYEKANQILYYAVLICIFFLIVITGMIVYLAGNIARPIRMVAEGVRRFAIGDIELSGMDGKEIAAINNRKDELGETGRAFSSLIEYQKKKVEEAREIANGNLNLDIHIASEADSLGNAFKAMVASLNTVVSELYNASEQVGTGSRQVSDSSQSLSQGATEQAASLEEITSSMAEISGQIKINAENSAQANQLSSAARESSEKGAQKMQEMMAAMGKISESSNQIKKIIKTIDDIAFQTNLLALNAAVEAARAGKHGKGFAVVAQEVRNLAARSAKAAMETSEMIDGAIKDVEGGSGFAMDTAESLVEITEAIVKVSDLVKEISSASNEQAQGISQINQGLSQIDSVTQQNTANAEETAAASQELFSQAAQVRKLLERFRLKGNATGSTPESVQEKRSISVAHQPQAVMKKQEYSVQRRIPAPIESWGQADTQNRNERVKPEQIIALDDHEFGKY
;
A
#
# COMPACT_ATOMS: atom_id res chain seq x y z
N ASN A 1 14.56 18.18 -137.66
CA ASN A 1 15.88 17.52 -137.79
C ASN A 1 15.73 16.23 -138.57
N SER A 2 16.27 16.16 -139.79
CA SER A 2 16.43 14.89 -140.52
C SER A 2 17.91 14.56 -140.63
N TYR A 3 18.24 13.28 -140.58
CA TYR A 3 19.62 12.81 -140.77
C TYR A 3 19.80 12.62 -142.28
N GLN A 4 20.72 13.36 -142.90
CA GLN A 4 20.94 13.37 -144.35
C GLN A 4 22.31 12.77 -144.69
N ILE A 5 22.33 11.81 -145.61
CA ILE A 5 23.56 11.27 -146.21
C ILE A 5 23.55 11.64 -147.69
N VAL A 6 24.66 12.24 -148.15
CA VAL A 6 24.82 12.74 -149.53
C VAL A 6 25.94 11.96 -150.22
N THR A 7 25.65 11.34 -151.37
CA THR A 7 26.64 10.60 -152.18
C THR A 7 26.65 11.11 -153.63
N PRO A 8 27.82 11.46 -154.19
CA PRO A 8 27.93 11.98 -155.56
C PRO A 8 27.89 10.86 -156.61
N ILE A 9 27.27 11.11 -157.78
CA ILE A 9 27.19 10.15 -158.90
C ILE A 9 27.50 10.88 -160.22
N THR A 10 28.38 10.32 -161.05
CA THR A 10 28.76 10.87 -162.36
C THR A 10 28.07 10.11 -163.50
N ILE A 11 27.32 10.81 -164.37
CA ILE A 11 26.63 10.24 -165.55
C ILE A 11 27.13 10.96 -166.82
N GLY A 12 27.93 10.27 -167.64
CA GLY A 12 28.35 10.74 -168.97
C GLY A 12 29.17 12.05 -169.00
N ASN A 13 29.36 12.62 -170.21
CA ASN A 13 30.15 13.84 -170.46
C ASN A 13 29.36 15.15 -170.21
N ALA A 14 28.68 15.26 -169.06
CA ALA A 14 28.03 16.49 -168.62
C ALA A 14 28.88 17.21 -167.55
N THR A 15 29.17 18.49 -167.74
CA THR A 15 30.07 19.32 -166.90
C THR A 15 29.45 19.84 -165.58
N THR A 16 28.39 19.20 -165.06
CA THR A 16 27.76 19.53 -163.77
C THR A 16 27.55 18.26 -162.92
N PRO A 17 28.08 18.17 -161.69
CA PRO A 17 27.97 16.97 -160.84
C PRO A 17 26.60 16.85 -160.16
N TRP A 18 26.04 15.64 -160.14
CA TRP A 18 24.77 15.31 -159.48
C TRP A 18 25.04 14.54 -158.17
N SER A 19 24.20 14.73 -157.16
CA SER A 19 24.30 14.00 -155.87
C SER A 19 22.94 13.51 -155.41
N PHE A 20 22.91 12.28 -154.88
CA PHE A 20 21.70 11.70 -154.28
C PHE A 20 21.67 12.01 -152.79
N ILE A 21 20.55 12.53 -152.29
CA ILE A 21 20.35 12.86 -150.86
C ILE A 21 19.29 11.92 -150.29
N ILE A 22 19.68 11.08 -149.33
CA ILE A 22 18.73 10.29 -148.55
C ILE A 22 18.50 11.04 -147.23
N SER A 23 17.30 11.57 -147.05
CA SER A 23 16.85 12.22 -145.81
C SER A 23 15.96 11.27 -145.03
N ILE A 24 16.43 10.78 -143.87
CA ILE A 24 15.60 10.01 -142.94
C ILE A 24 15.08 10.99 -141.86
N PRO A 25 13.75 11.15 -141.70
CA PRO A 25 13.18 11.95 -140.61
C PRO A 25 13.63 11.40 -139.25
N MET A 26 14.16 12.23 -138.34
CA MET A 26 14.60 11.78 -137.01
C MET A 26 13.45 11.19 -136.18
N GLU A 27 12.20 11.54 -136.49
CA GLU A 27 11.00 10.95 -135.88
C GLU A 27 10.94 9.43 -136.06
N LYS A 28 11.34 8.91 -137.25
CA LYS A 28 11.46 7.46 -137.50
C LYS A 28 12.69 6.82 -136.85
N ILE A 29 13.76 7.58 -136.64
CA ILE A 29 14.99 7.08 -136.00
C ILE A 29 14.75 6.89 -134.49
N TYR A 30 14.04 7.84 -133.86
CA TYR A 30 13.75 7.79 -132.43
C TYR A 30 12.46 7.06 -132.06
N GLU A 31 11.65 6.59 -133.01
CA GLU A 31 10.40 5.87 -132.72
C GLU A 31 10.62 4.68 -131.78
N LYS A 32 11.68 3.89 -132.02
CA LYS A 32 12.08 2.79 -131.11
C LYS A 32 12.64 3.27 -129.77
N ALA A 33 13.39 4.38 -129.75
CA ALA A 33 13.96 4.92 -128.51
C ALA A 33 12.89 5.54 -127.60
N ASN A 34 11.92 6.26 -128.18
CA ASN A 34 10.78 6.84 -127.47
C ASN A 34 9.83 5.75 -126.96
N GLN A 35 9.63 4.64 -127.70
CA GLN A 35 8.91 3.48 -127.17
C GLN A 35 9.59 2.89 -125.93
N ILE A 36 10.92 2.71 -125.95
CA ILE A 36 11.68 2.22 -124.79
C ILE A 36 11.56 3.19 -123.61
N LEU A 37 11.65 4.50 -123.84
CA LEU A 37 11.48 5.52 -122.81
C LEU A 37 10.08 5.46 -122.17
N TYR A 38 9.01 5.32 -122.98
CA TYR A 38 7.64 5.17 -122.48
C TYR A 38 7.47 3.92 -121.61
N TYR A 39 8.02 2.77 -122.03
CA TYR A 39 7.98 1.56 -121.21
C TYR A 39 8.79 1.71 -119.92
N ALA A 40 9.96 2.36 -119.96
CA ALA A 40 10.78 2.61 -118.77
C ALA A 40 10.06 3.51 -117.74
N VAL A 41 9.38 4.56 -118.20
CA VAL A 41 8.57 5.45 -117.34
C VAL A 41 7.38 4.72 -116.74
N LEU A 42 6.66 3.91 -117.52
CA LEU A 42 5.53 3.12 -117.02
C LEU A 42 5.96 2.09 -115.97
N ILE A 43 7.11 1.44 -116.17
CA ILE A 43 7.69 0.51 -115.18
C ILE A 43 8.07 1.26 -113.89
N CYS A 44 8.68 2.45 -114.01
CA CYS A 44 8.99 3.27 -112.83
C CYS A 44 7.73 3.70 -112.06
N ILE A 45 6.67 4.10 -112.76
CA ILE A 45 5.39 4.47 -112.14
C ILE A 45 4.75 3.24 -111.46
N PHE A 46 4.79 2.08 -112.10
CA PHE A 46 4.27 0.83 -111.52
C PHE A 46 5.02 0.47 -110.23
N PHE A 47 6.36 0.47 -110.24
CA PHE A 47 7.14 0.23 -109.02
C PHE A 47 6.90 1.30 -107.95
N LEU A 48 6.72 2.56 -108.34
CA LEU A 48 6.42 3.64 -107.38
C LEU A 48 5.06 3.44 -106.72
N ILE A 49 4.04 2.98 -107.45
CA ILE A 49 2.71 2.64 -106.90
C ILE A 49 2.82 1.41 -105.99
N VAL A 50 3.54 0.37 -106.40
CA VAL A 50 3.72 -0.85 -105.59
C VAL A 50 4.49 -0.54 -104.30
N ILE A 51 5.57 0.25 -104.38
CA ILE A 51 6.35 0.69 -103.21
C ILE A 51 5.47 1.54 -102.30
N THR A 52 4.71 2.48 -102.85
CA THR A 52 3.81 3.34 -102.07
C THR A 52 2.70 2.52 -101.39
N GLY A 53 2.10 1.57 -102.10
CA GLY A 53 1.12 0.63 -101.56
C GLY A 53 1.70 -0.25 -100.47
N MET A 54 2.93 -0.74 -100.67
CA MET A 54 3.66 -1.52 -99.67
C MET A 54 4.01 -0.69 -98.43
N ILE A 55 4.39 0.58 -98.58
CA ILE A 55 4.62 1.52 -97.46
C ILE A 55 3.33 1.75 -96.68
N VAL A 56 2.20 2.02 -97.36
CA VAL A 56 0.90 2.22 -96.71
C VAL A 56 0.44 0.94 -96.00
N TYR A 57 0.65 -0.23 -96.61
CA TYR A 57 0.36 -1.52 -96.01
C TYR A 57 1.19 -1.78 -94.74
N LEU A 58 2.51 -1.54 -94.78
CA LEU A 58 3.40 -1.67 -93.63
C LEU A 58 3.06 -0.65 -92.54
N ALA A 59 2.74 0.59 -92.91
CA ALA A 59 2.36 1.64 -91.97
C ALA A 59 1.04 1.32 -91.24
N GLY A 60 0.05 0.81 -91.97
CA GLY A 60 -1.25 0.43 -91.40
C GLY A 60 -1.21 -0.87 -90.61
N ASN A 61 -0.55 -1.90 -91.15
CA ASN A 61 -0.64 -3.26 -90.62
C ASN A 61 0.46 -3.63 -89.61
N ILE A 62 1.54 -2.85 -89.53
CA ILE A 62 2.66 -3.07 -88.60
C ILE A 62 2.92 -1.84 -87.73
N ALA A 63 3.17 -0.66 -88.33
CA ALA A 63 3.62 0.51 -87.57
C ALA A 63 2.55 1.05 -86.60
N ARG A 64 1.27 1.07 -87.01
CA ARG A 64 0.16 1.53 -86.15
C ARG A 64 -0.04 0.62 -84.92
N PRO A 65 -0.20 -0.71 -85.04
CA PRO A 65 -0.26 -1.61 -83.87
C PRO A 65 0.95 -1.51 -82.92
N ILE A 66 2.17 -1.40 -83.45
CA ILE A 66 3.38 -1.26 -82.62
C ILE A 66 3.33 0.04 -81.83
N ARG A 67 2.97 1.16 -82.47
CA ARG A 67 2.85 2.46 -81.80
C ARG A 67 1.79 2.41 -80.69
N MET A 68 0.71 1.67 -80.90
CA MET A 68 -0.35 1.49 -79.92
C MET A 68 0.10 0.68 -78.71
N VAL A 69 0.75 -0.47 -78.90
CA VAL A 69 1.33 -1.25 -77.80
C VAL A 69 2.38 -0.43 -77.07
N ALA A 70 3.22 0.32 -77.79
CA ALA A 70 4.23 1.20 -77.20
C ALA A 70 3.62 2.32 -76.35
N GLU A 71 2.54 2.97 -76.82
CA GLU A 71 1.83 3.97 -76.02
C GLU A 71 1.12 3.32 -74.82
N GLY A 72 0.59 2.10 -74.98
CA GLY A 72 0.08 1.23 -73.91
C GLY A 72 1.09 1.04 -72.80
N VAL A 73 2.27 0.54 -73.16
CA VAL A 73 3.38 0.32 -72.25
C VAL A 73 3.85 1.63 -71.62
N ARG A 74 3.93 2.73 -72.39
CA ARG A 74 4.33 4.04 -71.86
C ARG A 74 3.38 4.55 -70.78
N ARG A 75 2.07 4.35 -70.97
CA ARG A 75 1.04 4.73 -70.00
C ARG A 75 1.02 3.82 -68.78
N PHE A 76 1.16 2.52 -69.01
CA PHE A 76 1.32 1.56 -67.91
C PHE A 76 2.56 1.86 -67.06
N ALA A 77 3.68 2.25 -67.68
CA ALA A 77 4.93 2.60 -66.99
C ALA A 77 4.80 3.85 -66.08
N ILE A 78 3.85 4.74 -66.34
CA ILE A 78 3.53 5.89 -65.48
C ILE A 78 2.40 5.60 -64.48
N GLY A 79 1.90 4.37 -64.42
CA GLY A 79 0.84 3.95 -63.48
C GLY A 79 -0.60 4.08 -64.01
N ASP A 80 -0.81 4.42 -65.28
CA ASP A 80 -2.15 4.46 -65.91
C ASP A 80 -2.55 3.03 -66.34
N ILE A 81 -3.07 2.27 -65.38
CA ILE A 81 -3.49 0.86 -65.56
C ILE A 81 -4.86 0.77 -66.27
N GLU A 82 -5.62 1.86 -66.28
CA GLU A 82 -6.88 1.95 -67.02
C GLU A 82 -6.68 2.26 -68.51
N LEU A 83 -5.44 2.59 -68.91
CA LEU A 83 -5.06 3.03 -70.26
C LEU A 83 -5.96 4.18 -70.76
N SER A 84 -6.10 5.18 -69.91
CA SER A 84 -7.03 6.30 -70.03
C SER A 84 -6.83 7.07 -71.35
N GLY A 85 -7.66 6.83 -72.37
CA GLY A 85 -7.55 7.48 -73.68
C GLY A 85 -7.07 6.58 -74.83
N MET A 86 -7.00 5.27 -74.61
CA MET A 86 -7.01 4.27 -75.68
C MET A 86 -8.41 3.68 -75.88
N ASP A 87 -8.80 3.47 -77.13
CA ASP A 87 -10.06 2.79 -77.45
C ASP A 87 -9.91 1.28 -77.20
N GLY A 88 -10.76 0.73 -76.33
CA GLY A 88 -10.80 -0.70 -76.03
C GLY A 88 -11.03 -1.59 -77.26
N LYS A 89 -11.68 -1.05 -78.30
CA LYS A 89 -11.84 -1.77 -79.59
C LYS A 89 -10.52 -1.93 -80.32
N GLU A 90 -9.64 -0.94 -80.27
CA GLU A 90 -8.34 -1.01 -80.93
C GLU A 90 -7.39 -1.97 -80.18
N ILE A 91 -7.47 -2.03 -78.85
CA ILE A 91 -6.75 -3.02 -78.03
C ILE A 91 -7.23 -4.45 -78.36
N ALA A 92 -8.55 -4.65 -78.43
CA ALA A 92 -9.13 -5.94 -78.82
C ALA A 92 -8.76 -6.35 -80.26
N ALA A 93 -8.66 -5.38 -81.17
CA ALA A 93 -8.23 -5.63 -82.56
C ALA A 93 -6.78 -6.14 -82.64
N ILE A 94 -5.88 -5.67 -81.76
CA ILE A 94 -4.52 -6.17 -81.66
C ILE A 94 -4.52 -7.59 -81.06
N ASN A 95 -5.25 -7.80 -79.96
CA ASN A 95 -5.29 -9.08 -79.27
C ASN A 95 -5.86 -10.24 -80.11
N ASN A 96 -6.74 -9.93 -81.08
CA ASN A 96 -7.33 -10.93 -81.98
C ASN A 96 -6.41 -11.32 -83.16
N ARG A 97 -5.26 -10.67 -83.33
CA ARG A 97 -4.29 -11.05 -84.35
C ARG A 97 -3.60 -12.37 -83.98
N LYS A 98 -3.29 -13.17 -85.00
CA LYS A 98 -2.61 -14.48 -84.86
C LYS A 98 -1.10 -14.40 -85.09
N ASP A 99 -0.55 -13.18 -85.16
CA ASP A 99 0.86 -12.90 -85.34
C ASP A 99 1.53 -12.52 -84.00
N GLU A 100 2.83 -12.24 -84.05
CA GLU A 100 3.67 -11.85 -82.91
C GLU A 100 3.19 -10.54 -82.26
N LEU A 101 2.54 -9.65 -83.04
CA LEU A 101 1.93 -8.43 -82.52
C LEU A 101 0.71 -8.73 -81.66
N GLY A 102 -0.11 -9.72 -82.07
CA GLY A 102 -1.21 -10.20 -81.25
C GLY A 102 -0.76 -10.95 -80.00
N GLU A 103 0.32 -11.73 -80.07
CA GLU A 103 0.92 -12.37 -78.89
C GLU A 103 1.43 -11.33 -77.89
N THR A 104 2.16 -10.32 -78.36
CA THR A 104 2.65 -9.22 -77.53
C THR A 104 1.50 -8.43 -76.91
N GLY A 105 0.44 -8.15 -77.67
CA GLY A 105 -0.75 -7.47 -77.17
C GLY A 105 -1.47 -8.26 -76.07
N ARG A 106 -1.63 -9.59 -76.25
CA ARG A 106 -2.23 -10.47 -75.24
C ARG A 106 -1.37 -10.55 -73.99
N ALA A 107 -0.05 -10.73 -74.12
CA ALA A 107 0.87 -10.75 -72.99
C ALA A 107 0.82 -9.44 -72.18
N PHE A 108 0.79 -8.29 -72.87
CA PHE A 108 0.64 -6.99 -72.23
C PHE A 108 -0.74 -6.81 -71.57
N SER A 109 -1.81 -7.33 -72.19
CA SER A 109 -3.16 -7.31 -71.60
C SER A 109 -3.24 -8.16 -70.34
N SER A 110 -2.61 -9.34 -70.32
CA SER A 110 -2.50 -10.18 -69.11
C SER A 110 -1.68 -9.50 -68.01
N LEU A 111 -0.62 -8.77 -68.35
CA LEU A 111 0.14 -7.96 -67.40
C LEU A 111 -0.73 -6.84 -66.78
N ILE A 112 -1.52 -6.14 -67.59
CA ILE A 112 -2.47 -5.13 -67.10
C ILE A 112 -3.52 -5.77 -66.19
N GLU A 113 -4.10 -6.89 -66.59
CA GLU A 113 -5.11 -7.59 -65.79
C GLU A 113 -4.54 -8.05 -64.43
N TYR A 114 -3.32 -8.59 -64.44
CA TYR A 114 -2.60 -8.94 -63.22
C TYR A 114 -2.39 -7.73 -62.30
N GLN A 115 -1.93 -6.59 -62.84
CA GLN A 115 -1.79 -5.38 -62.04
C GLN A 115 -3.12 -4.82 -61.53
N LYS A 116 -4.20 -4.89 -62.32
CA LYS A 116 -5.55 -4.49 -61.86
C LYS A 116 -5.99 -5.33 -60.66
N LYS A 117 -5.79 -6.64 -60.69
CA LYS A 117 -6.09 -7.53 -59.56
C LYS A 117 -5.28 -7.16 -58.32
N LYS A 118 -3.98 -6.87 -58.47
CA LYS A 118 -3.12 -6.45 -57.34
C LYS A 118 -3.52 -5.09 -56.76
N VAL A 119 -3.95 -4.15 -57.59
CA VAL A 119 -4.50 -2.86 -57.11
C VAL A 119 -5.79 -3.06 -56.32
N GLU A 120 -6.67 -3.96 -56.76
CA GLU A 120 -7.90 -4.26 -56.04
C GLU A 120 -7.62 -4.95 -54.70
N GLU A 121 -6.72 -5.94 -54.67
CA GLU A 121 -6.22 -6.53 -53.41
C GLU A 121 -5.62 -5.45 -52.48
N ALA A 122 -4.85 -4.48 -53.01
CA ALA A 122 -4.31 -3.37 -52.23
C ALA A 122 -5.41 -2.45 -51.65
N ARG A 123 -6.48 -2.19 -52.41
CA ARG A 123 -7.63 -1.40 -51.94
C ARG A 123 -8.37 -2.12 -50.81
N GLU A 124 -8.57 -3.42 -50.95
CA GLU A 124 -9.19 -4.24 -49.90
C GLU A 124 -8.35 -4.23 -48.62
N ILE A 125 -7.02 -4.36 -48.72
CA ILE A 125 -6.10 -4.26 -47.59
C ILE A 125 -6.18 -2.87 -46.94
N ALA A 126 -6.20 -1.80 -47.75
CA ALA A 126 -6.32 -0.42 -47.27
C ALA A 126 -7.64 -0.16 -46.55
N ASN A 127 -8.72 -0.82 -46.97
CA ASN A 127 -10.03 -0.81 -46.32
C ASN A 127 -10.10 -1.69 -45.06
N GLY A 128 -9.00 -2.34 -44.69
CA GLY A 128 -8.89 -3.18 -43.50
C GLY A 128 -9.27 -4.65 -43.71
N ASN A 129 -9.55 -5.10 -44.93
CA ASN A 129 -9.81 -6.50 -45.20
C ASN A 129 -8.48 -7.29 -45.23
N LEU A 130 -8.14 -7.94 -44.12
CA LEU A 130 -6.94 -8.79 -44.01
C LEU A 130 -7.26 -10.29 -44.15
N ASN A 131 -8.54 -10.63 -44.39
CA ASN A 131 -9.00 -12.00 -44.66
C ASN A 131 -8.96 -12.35 -46.15
N LEU A 132 -8.19 -11.60 -46.94
CA LEU A 132 -8.02 -11.83 -48.37
C LEU A 132 -7.17 -13.07 -48.63
N ASP A 133 -7.50 -13.76 -49.71
CA ASP A 133 -6.62 -14.78 -50.28
C ASP A 133 -5.90 -14.18 -51.50
N ILE A 134 -4.62 -13.85 -51.31
CA ILE A 134 -3.81 -13.21 -52.35
C ILE A 134 -3.49 -14.24 -53.42
N HIS A 135 -3.98 -14.00 -54.64
CA HIS A 135 -3.73 -14.91 -55.76
C HIS A 135 -2.26 -14.79 -56.21
N ILE A 136 -1.56 -15.92 -56.30
CA ILE A 136 -0.18 -16.00 -56.78
C ILE A 136 -0.19 -16.59 -58.18
N ALA A 137 0.27 -15.83 -59.17
CA ALA A 137 0.20 -16.26 -60.58
C ALA A 137 1.20 -17.37 -60.91
N SER A 138 2.35 -17.41 -60.23
CA SER A 138 3.40 -18.43 -60.39
C SER A 138 4.35 -18.41 -59.19
N GLU A 139 5.19 -19.43 -59.02
CA GLU A 139 6.22 -19.42 -57.96
C GLU A 139 7.20 -18.23 -58.09
N ALA A 140 7.41 -17.72 -59.31
CA ALA A 140 8.25 -16.55 -59.59
C ALA A 140 7.53 -15.20 -59.41
N ASP A 141 6.26 -15.20 -59.01
CA ASP A 141 5.46 -14.00 -58.78
C ASP A 141 5.90 -13.27 -57.51
N SER A 142 6.99 -12.50 -57.62
CA SER A 142 7.58 -11.74 -56.50
C SER A 142 6.60 -10.76 -55.86
N LEU A 143 5.76 -10.08 -56.67
CA LEU A 143 4.79 -9.12 -56.18
C LEU A 143 3.65 -9.81 -55.43
N GLY A 144 3.08 -10.90 -55.97
CA GLY A 144 2.06 -11.69 -55.31
C GLY A 144 2.54 -12.28 -53.99
N ASN A 145 3.77 -12.80 -53.96
CA ASN A 145 4.41 -13.30 -52.74
C ASN A 145 4.63 -12.19 -51.70
N ALA A 146 5.07 -10.99 -52.13
CA ALA A 146 5.24 -9.84 -51.24
C ALA A 146 3.90 -9.38 -50.63
N PHE A 147 2.83 -9.33 -51.42
CA PHE A 147 1.47 -9.02 -50.92
C PHE A 147 0.98 -10.06 -49.91
N LYS A 148 1.19 -11.35 -50.19
CA LYS A 148 0.84 -12.44 -49.26
C LYS A 148 1.60 -12.30 -47.93
N ALA A 149 2.91 -12.02 -48.00
CA ALA A 149 3.73 -11.79 -46.81
C ALA A 149 3.27 -10.54 -46.04
N MET A 150 2.93 -9.45 -46.73
CA MET A 150 2.40 -8.22 -46.13
C MET A 150 1.08 -8.48 -45.39
N VAL A 151 0.11 -9.17 -46.02
CA VAL A 151 -1.16 -9.51 -45.38
C VAL A 151 -0.95 -10.43 -44.17
N ALA A 152 -0.06 -11.42 -44.28
CA ALA A 152 0.27 -12.29 -43.15
C ALA A 152 0.88 -11.50 -41.98
N SER A 153 1.84 -10.62 -42.25
CA SER A 153 2.47 -9.77 -41.23
C SER A 153 1.48 -8.81 -40.58
N LEU A 154 0.62 -8.15 -41.36
CA LEU A 154 -0.43 -7.28 -40.84
C LEU A 154 -1.45 -8.05 -39.98
N ASN A 155 -1.83 -9.28 -40.38
CA ASN A 155 -2.69 -10.13 -39.56
C ASN A 155 -2.06 -10.43 -38.20
N THR A 156 -0.79 -10.82 -38.18
CA THR A 156 -0.05 -11.09 -36.94
C THR A 156 -0.02 -9.86 -36.04
N VAL A 157 0.42 -8.70 -36.56
CA VAL A 157 0.56 -7.47 -35.77
C VAL A 157 -0.79 -7.01 -35.22
N VAL A 158 -1.85 -6.99 -36.03
CA VAL A 158 -3.18 -6.57 -35.58
C VAL A 158 -3.76 -7.56 -34.56
N SER A 159 -3.53 -8.87 -34.73
CA SER A 159 -3.95 -9.88 -33.76
C SER A 159 -3.22 -9.73 -32.42
N GLU A 160 -1.90 -9.53 -32.45
CA GLU A 160 -1.09 -9.29 -31.25
C GLU A 160 -1.53 -8.00 -30.53
N LEU A 161 -1.78 -6.92 -31.27
CA LEU A 161 -2.27 -5.66 -30.70
C LEU A 161 -3.66 -5.80 -30.09
N TYR A 162 -4.55 -6.57 -30.70
CA TYR A 162 -5.87 -6.85 -30.14
C TYR A 162 -5.76 -7.59 -28.80
N ASN A 163 -4.96 -8.65 -28.77
CA ASN A 163 -4.73 -9.44 -27.54
C ASN A 163 -4.04 -8.60 -26.46
N ALA A 164 -3.03 -7.82 -26.81
CA ALA A 164 -2.34 -6.93 -25.88
C ALA A 164 -3.30 -5.89 -25.29
N SER A 165 -4.18 -5.31 -26.11
CA SER A 165 -5.18 -4.34 -25.64
C SER A 165 -6.22 -4.98 -24.72
N GLU A 166 -6.64 -6.23 -24.99
CA GLU A 166 -7.53 -6.97 -24.10
C GLU A 166 -6.86 -7.27 -22.75
N GLN A 167 -5.60 -7.68 -22.75
CA GLN A 167 -4.83 -7.91 -21.54
C GLN A 167 -4.64 -6.64 -20.72
N VAL A 168 -4.29 -5.51 -21.37
CA VAL A 168 -4.19 -4.21 -20.70
C VAL A 168 -5.53 -3.81 -20.10
N GLY A 169 -6.65 -3.98 -20.82
CA GLY A 169 -7.98 -3.69 -20.29
C GLY A 169 -8.31 -4.53 -19.05
N THR A 170 -8.07 -5.84 -19.12
CA THR A 170 -8.35 -6.75 -17.99
C THR A 170 -7.46 -6.44 -16.79
N GLY A 171 -6.15 -6.27 -17.03
CA GLY A 171 -5.19 -5.92 -15.98
C GLY A 171 -5.51 -4.58 -15.32
N SER A 172 -5.90 -3.57 -16.11
CA SER A 172 -6.27 -2.26 -15.57
C SER A 172 -7.51 -2.33 -14.69
N ARG A 173 -8.54 -3.08 -15.08
CA ARG A 173 -9.72 -3.28 -14.22
C ARG A 173 -9.34 -3.97 -12.90
N GLN A 174 -8.52 -5.01 -12.95
CA GLN A 174 -8.03 -5.69 -11.74
C GLN A 174 -7.23 -4.76 -10.82
N VAL A 175 -6.36 -3.90 -11.38
CA VAL A 175 -5.60 -2.92 -10.60
C VAL A 175 -6.54 -1.88 -9.98
N SER A 176 -7.56 -1.43 -10.71
CA SER A 176 -8.58 -0.52 -10.18
C SER A 176 -9.33 -1.12 -8.99
N ASP A 177 -9.82 -2.36 -9.13
CA ASP A 177 -10.56 -3.06 -8.07
C ASP A 177 -9.68 -3.30 -6.82
N SER A 178 -8.41 -3.66 -7.05
CA SER A 178 -7.42 -3.85 -5.99
C SER A 178 -7.10 -2.53 -5.27
N SER A 179 -6.99 -1.44 -6.03
CA SER A 179 -6.74 -0.10 -5.48
C SER A 179 -7.93 0.38 -4.65
N GLN A 180 -9.16 0.16 -5.11
CA GLN A 180 -10.35 0.51 -4.32
C GLN A 180 -10.43 -0.31 -3.01
N SER A 181 -10.05 -1.59 -3.06
CA SER A 181 -9.94 -2.43 -1.86
C SER A 181 -8.85 -1.93 -0.90
N LEU A 182 -7.70 -1.47 -1.43
CA LEU A 182 -6.64 -0.85 -0.64
C LEU A 182 -7.12 0.44 0.03
N SER A 183 -7.86 1.29 -0.68
CA SER A 183 -8.44 2.52 -0.13
C SER A 183 -9.42 2.23 1.00
N GLN A 184 -10.25 1.20 0.84
CA GLN A 184 -11.16 0.74 1.89
C GLN A 184 -10.40 0.24 3.13
N GLY A 185 -9.39 -0.62 2.93
CA GLY A 185 -8.56 -1.13 4.01
C GLY A 185 -7.78 -0.03 4.73
N ALA A 186 -7.28 0.98 4.01
CA ALA A 186 -6.63 2.15 4.60
C ALA A 186 -7.61 2.98 5.44
N THR A 187 -8.87 3.11 5.01
CA THR A 187 -9.92 3.80 5.78
C THR A 187 -10.26 3.05 7.08
N GLU A 188 -10.37 1.73 7.01
CA GLU A 188 -10.57 0.88 8.20
C GLU A 188 -9.37 0.97 9.16
N GLN A 189 -8.16 0.98 8.62
CA GLN A 189 -6.94 1.17 9.41
C GLN A 189 -6.92 2.55 10.09
N ALA A 190 -7.36 3.62 9.42
CA ALA A 190 -7.48 4.94 10.02
C ALA A 190 -8.44 4.94 11.22
N ALA A 191 -9.60 4.26 11.10
CA ALA A 191 -10.53 4.12 12.22
C ALA A 191 -9.91 3.36 13.40
N SER A 192 -9.15 2.28 13.14
CA SER A 192 -8.41 1.58 14.20
C SER A 192 -7.32 2.46 14.84
N LEU A 193 -6.65 3.31 14.06
CA LEU A 193 -5.65 4.25 14.59
C LEU A 193 -6.30 5.29 15.51
N GLU A 194 -7.51 5.77 15.21
CA GLU A 194 -8.25 6.66 16.11
C GLU A 194 -8.54 5.99 17.46
N GLU A 195 -9.01 4.73 17.44
CA GLU A 195 -9.30 3.97 18.66
C GLU A 195 -8.02 3.69 19.49
N ILE A 196 -6.93 3.33 18.83
CA ILE A 196 -5.62 3.14 19.48
C ILE A 196 -5.14 4.45 20.09
N THR A 197 -5.27 5.57 19.36
CA THR A 197 -4.85 6.89 19.85
C THR A 197 -5.68 7.31 21.07
N SER A 198 -6.99 7.06 21.06
CA SER A 198 -7.86 7.29 22.22
C SER A 198 -7.43 6.45 23.42
N SER A 199 -7.15 5.16 23.20
CA SER A 199 -6.67 4.25 24.25
C SER A 199 -5.32 4.69 24.81
N MET A 200 -4.41 5.18 23.96
CA MET A 200 -3.12 5.73 24.39
C MET A 200 -3.27 7.01 25.20
N ALA A 201 -4.24 7.86 24.88
CA ALA A 201 -4.54 9.05 25.68
C ALA A 201 -5.06 8.68 27.08
N GLU A 202 -5.92 7.66 27.17
CA GLU A 202 -6.41 7.13 28.45
C GLU A 202 -5.27 6.55 29.28
N ILE A 203 -4.42 5.69 28.68
CA ILE A 203 -3.24 5.12 29.34
C ILE A 203 -2.29 6.23 29.82
N SER A 204 -2.05 7.25 29.00
CA SER A 204 -1.23 8.41 29.38
C SER A 204 -1.81 9.15 30.59
N GLY A 205 -3.14 9.29 30.65
CA GLY A 205 -3.84 9.86 31.80
C GLY A 205 -3.64 9.02 33.06
N GLN A 206 -3.78 7.70 32.95
CA GLN A 206 -3.61 6.78 34.07
C GLN A 206 -2.16 6.76 34.59
N ILE A 207 -1.16 6.82 33.71
CA ILE A 207 0.26 6.93 34.09
C ILE A 207 0.51 8.21 34.89
N LYS A 208 -0.09 9.34 34.48
CA LYS A 208 0.03 10.60 35.22
C LYS A 208 -0.58 10.49 36.61
N ILE A 209 -1.77 9.90 36.72
CA ILE A 209 -2.43 9.65 38.01
C ILE A 209 -1.57 8.74 38.89
N ASN A 210 -0.95 7.69 38.32
CA ASN A 210 -0.05 6.81 39.06
C ASN A 210 1.17 7.57 39.59
N ALA A 211 1.79 8.43 38.79
CA ALA A 211 2.92 9.25 39.22
C ALA A 211 2.54 10.21 40.36
N GLU A 212 1.36 10.85 40.29
CA GLU A 212 0.81 11.71 41.33
C GLU A 212 0.51 10.92 42.62
N ASN A 213 -0.11 9.74 42.50
CA ASN A 213 -0.39 8.86 43.63
C ASN A 213 0.88 8.35 44.29
N SER A 214 1.92 8.01 43.52
CA SER A 214 3.23 7.66 44.06
C SER A 214 3.86 8.83 44.82
N ALA A 215 3.76 10.05 44.30
CA ALA A 215 4.27 11.22 45.01
C ALA A 215 3.56 11.43 46.36
N GLN A 216 2.22 11.29 46.40
CA GLN A 216 1.46 11.35 47.65
C GLN A 216 1.80 10.21 48.62
N ALA A 217 1.89 8.97 48.12
CA ALA A 217 2.25 7.81 48.93
C ALA A 217 3.65 7.97 49.55
N ASN A 218 4.59 8.58 48.83
CA ASN A 218 5.93 8.86 49.35
C ASN A 218 5.89 9.91 50.47
N GLN A 219 5.07 10.96 50.33
CA GLN A 219 4.87 11.95 51.40
C GLN A 219 4.24 11.33 52.65
N LEU A 220 3.21 10.50 52.48
CA LEU A 220 2.56 9.77 53.57
C LEU A 220 3.54 8.81 54.28
N SER A 221 4.36 8.09 53.50
CA SER A 221 5.39 7.20 54.05
C SER A 221 6.43 7.98 54.86
N SER A 222 6.87 9.15 54.36
CA SER A 222 7.79 10.02 55.10
C SER A 222 7.19 10.51 56.43
N ALA A 223 5.90 10.88 56.44
CA ALA A 223 5.21 11.31 57.66
C ALA A 223 5.03 10.15 58.66
N ALA A 224 4.68 8.96 58.17
CA ALA A 224 4.55 7.75 59.00
C ALA A 224 5.89 7.35 59.63
N ARG A 225 6.99 7.49 58.87
CA ARG A 225 8.35 7.28 59.35
C ARG A 225 8.69 8.24 60.50
N GLU A 226 8.47 9.54 60.30
CA GLU A 226 8.72 10.54 61.34
C GLU A 226 7.91 10.26 62.61
N SER A 227 6.64 9.83 62.46
CA SER A 227 5.80 9.46 63.60
C SER A 227 6.31 8.22 64.33
N SER A 228 6.80 7.20 63.61
CA SER A 228 7.38 6.00 64.23
C SER A 228 8.70 6.31 64.94
N GLU A 229 9.57 7.13 64.35
CA GLU A 229 10.82 7.58 64.97
C GLU A 229 10.55 8.36 66.27
N LYS A 230 9.56 9.27 66.28
CA LYS A 230 9.10 9.95 67.51
C LYS A 230 8.52 8.97 68.53
N GLY A 231 7.76 7.98 68.10
CA GLY A 231 7.22 6.93 68.97
C GLY A 231 8.33 6.14 69.66
N ALA A 232 9.35 5.72 68.90
CA ALA A 232 10.51 4.99 69.42
C ALA A 232 11.28 5.84 70.45
N GLN A 233 11.48 7.12 70.17
CA GLN A 233 12.10 8.05 71.13
C GLN A 233 11.29 8.16 72.43
N LYS A 234 9.95 8.23 72.34
CA LYS A 234 9.09 8.26 73.54
C LYS A 234 9.12 6.96 74.34
N MET A 235 9.29 5.81 73.69
CA MET A 235 9.52 4.54 74.38
C MET A 235 10.86 4.51 75.12
N GLN A 236 11.93 5.07 74.54
CA GLN A 236 13.21 5.23 75.25
C GLN A 236 13.07 6.13 76.49
N GLU A 237 12.33 7.25 76.38
CA GLU A 237 12.03 8.11 77.54
C GLU A 237 11.23 7.35 78.63
N MET A 238 10.24 6.54 78.23
CA MET A 238 9.44 5.71 79.15
C MET A 238 10.30 4.67 79.87
N MET A 239 11.17 3.96 79.15
CA MET A 239 12.10 2.98 79.73
C MET A 239 13.04 3.66 80.76
N ALA A 240 13.55 4.84 80.45
CA ALA A 240 14.37 5.60 81.39
C ALA A 240 13.60 6.01 82.65
N ALA A 241 12.32 6.36 82.52
CA ALA A 241 11.44 6.65 83.66
C ALA A 241 11.16 5.39 84.50
N MET A 242 10.89 4.25 83.87
CA MET A 242 10.71 2.96 84.56
C MET A 242 11.97 2.54 85.32
N GLY A 243 13.15 2.75 84.73
CA GLY A 243 14.44 2.54 85.43
C GLY A 243 14.57 3.39 86.69
N LYS A 244 14.22 4.69 86.61
CA LYS A 244 14.22 5.58 87.79
C LYS A 244 13.21 5.17 88.85
N ILE A 245 12.03 4.68 88.46
CA ILE A 245 11.02 4.17 89.40
C ILE A 245 11.56 2.92 90.08
N SER A 246 12.14 1.97 89.34
CA SER A 246 12.74 0.76 89.91
C SER A 246 13.87 1.09 90.90
N GLU A 247 14.74 2.05 90.57
CA GLU A 247 15.80 2.50 91.48
C GLU A 247 15.22 3.14 92.75
N SER A 248 14.21 4.01 92.60
CA SER A 248 13.53 4.65 93.73
C SER A 248 12.83 3.63 94.63
N SER A 249 12.15 2.63 94.07
CA SER A 249 11.51 1.53 94.80
C SER A 249 12.54 0.69 95.56
N ASN A 250 13.70 0.41 94.96
CA ASN A 250 14.81 -0.28 95.63
C ASN A 250 15.39 0.54 96.80
N GLN A 251 15.47 1.86 96.67
CA GLN A 251 15.87 2.73 97.79
C GLN A 251 14.83 2.69 98.91
N ILE A 252 13.53 2.75 98.59
CA ILE A 252 12.46 2.61 99.58
C ILE A 252 12.56 1.25 100.29
N LYS A 253 12.79 0.15 99.55
CA LYS A 253 12.99 -1.19 100.14
C LYS A 253 14.12 -1.20 101.18
N LYS A 254 15.23 -0.51 100.92
CA LYS A 254 16.34 -0.38 101.89
C LYS A 254 15.92 0.40 103.14
N ILE A 255 15.16 1.48 102.97
CA ILE A 255 14.63 2.27 104.10
C ILE A 255 13.67 1.43 104.94
N ILE A 256 12.74 0.70 104.33
CA ILE A 256 11.80 -0.18 105.02
C ILE A 256 12.54 -1.26 105.81
N LYS A 257 13.61 -1.84 105.24
CA LYS A 257 14.48 -2.78 105.96
C LYS A 257 15.12 -2.14 107.20
N THR A 258 15.62 -0.90 107.09
CA THR A 258 16.15 -0.17 108.26
C THR A 258 15.07 0.09 109.31
N ILE A 259 13.83 0.37 108.91
CA ILE A 259 12.70 0.53 109.84
C ILE A 259 12.38 -0.79 110.56
N ASP A 260 12.40 -1.92 109.86
CA ASP A 260 12.23 -3.25 110.46
C ASP A 260 13.35 -3.56 111.48
N ASP A 261 14.60 -3.26 111.13
CA ASP A 261 15.75 -3.40 112.03
C ASP A 261 15.58 -2.53 113.30
N ILE A 262 15.11 -1.28 113.15
CA ILE A 262 14.82 -0.37 114.28
C ILE A 262 13.68 -0.94 115.13
N ALA A 263 12.62 -1.45 114.52
CA ALA A 263 11.49 -2.06 115.24
C ALA A 263 11.95 -3.29 116.04
N PHE A 264 12.80 -4.14 115.45
CA PHE A 264 13.41 -5.28 116.14
C PHE A 264 14.29 -4.87 117.32
N GLN A 265 15.17 -3.88 117.14
CA GLN A 265 15.99 -3.33 118.22
C GLN A 265 15.13 -2.72 119.35
N THR A 266 14.07 -2.01 118.99
CA THR A 266 13.12 -1.42 119.95
C THR A 266 12.38 -2.50 120.74
N ASN A 267 11.99 -3.60 120.08
CA ASN A 267 11.39 -4.76 120.73
C ASN A 267 12.35 -5.43 121.73
N LEU A 268 13.64 -5.56 121.38
CA LEU A 268 14.68 -6.07 122.29
C LEU A 268 14.93 -5.12 123.49
N LEU A 269 15.00 -3.81 123.25
CA LEU A 269 15.14 -2.81 124.32
C LEU A 269 13.93 -2.84 125.27
N ALA A 270 12.72 -2.94 124.74
CA ALA A 270 11.50 -3.04 125.51
C ALA A 270 11.43 -4.33 126.33
N LEU A 271 11.92 -5.46 125.78
CA LEU A 271 12.06 -6.71 126.51
C LEU A 271 13.04 -6.57 127.69
N ASN A 272 14.21 -5.98 127.45
CA ASN A 272 15.20 -5.71 128.50
C ASN A 272 14.64 -4.80 129.60
N ALA A 273 13.90 -3.75 129.21
CA ALA A 273 13.23 -2.86 130.16
C ALA A 273 12.12 -3.58 130.96
N ALA A 274 11.35 -4.47 130.33
CA ALA A 274 10.33 -5.27 131.01
C ALA A 274 10.94 -6.24 132.02
N VAL A 275 12.09 -6.86 131.69
CA VAL A 275 12.86 -7.73 132.59
C VAL A 275 13.39 -6.94 133.80
N GLU A 276 13.98 -5.76 133.58
CA GLU A 276 14.52 -4.95 134.69
C GLU A 276 13.39 -4.34 135.55
N ALA A 277 12.24 -4.01 134.95
CA ALA A 277 11.04 -3.60 135.67
C ALA A 277 10.46 -4.73 136.53
N ALA A 278 10.49 -5.99 136.05
CA ALA A 278 10.12 -7.16 136.84
C ALA A 278 11.11 -7.39 138.00
N ARG A 279 12.41 -7.13 137.77
CA ARG A 279 13.47 -7.22 138.78
C ARG A 279 13.32 -6.19 139.91
N ALA A 280 12.82 -4.99 139.61
CA ALA A 280 12.52 -3.94 140.58
C ALA A 280 11.24 -4.17 141.42
N GLY A 281 10.50 -5.27 141.19
CA GLY A 281 9.38 -5.70 142.03
C GLY A 281 8.22 -4.68 142.08
N LYS A 282 7.83 -4.24 143.30
CA LYS A 282 6.68 -3.33 143.49
C LYS A 282 6.92 -1.91 142.93
N HIS A 283 8.17 -1.44 142.87
CA HIS A 283 8.52 -0.10 142.37
C HIS A 283 8.59 -0.04 140.83
N GLY A 284 8.72 -1.18 140.14
CA GLY A 284 8.82 -1.28 138.68
C GLY A 284 7.48 -1.46 137.93
N LYS A 285 6.35 -1.60 138.63
CA LYS A 285 5.04 -1.92 137.99
C LYS A 285 4.62 -0.93 136.90
N GLY A 286 4.81 0.38 137.10
CA GLY A 286 4.50 1.39 136.09
C GLY A 286 5.41 1.29 134.85
N PHE A 287 6.70 1.05 135.07
CA PHE A 287 7.67 0.84 134.00
C PHE A 287 7.42 -0.46 133.21
N ALA A 288 6.95 -1.52 133.87
CA ALA A 288 6.62 -2.79 133.21
C ALA A 288 5.46 -2.63 132.21
N VAL A 289 4.44 -1.82 132.54
CA VAL A 289 3.32 -1.53 131.63
C VAL A 289 3.79 -0.73 130.41
N VAL A 290 4.60 0.31 130.62
CA VAL A 290 5.17 1.10 129.52
C VAL A 290 6.08 0.24 128.63
N ALA A 291 6.93 -0.59 129.21
CA ALA A 291 7.79 -1.50 128.46
C ALA A 291 6.98 -2.51 127.62
N GLN A 292 5.88 -3.04 128.16
CA GLN A 292 5.00 -3.94 127.41
C GLN A 292 4.27 -3.22 126.27
N GLU A 293 3.86 -1.95 126.46
CA GLU A 293 3.23 -1.15 125.41
C GLU A 293 4.21 -0.79 124.29
N VAL A 294 5.45 -0.39 124.64
CA VAL A 294 6.53 -0.13 123.66
C VAL A 294 6.85 -1.40 122.87
N ARG A 295 6.87 -2.57 123.53
CA ARG A 295 7.07 -3.86 122.88
C ARG A 295 5.97 -4.17 121.87
N ASN A 296 4.72 -3.91 122.23
CA ASN A 296 3.56 -4.13 121.36
C ASN A 296 3.57 -3.17 120.15
N LEU A 297 3.95 -1.91 120.37
CA LEU A 297 4.14 -0.91 119.31
C LEU A 297 5.27 -1.30 118.35
N ALA A 298 6.39 -1.81 118.88
CA ALA A 298 7.50 -2.31 118.08
C ALA A 298 7.09 -3.52 117.21
N ALA A 299 6.34 -4.48 117.78
CA ALA A 299 5.81 -5.61 117.01
C ALA A 299 4.83 -5.18 115.91
N ARG A 300 3.96 -4.19 116.19
CA ARG A 300 3.08 -3.58 115.16
C ARG A 300 3.87 -2.86 114.07
N SER A 301 4.95 -2.17 114.43
CA SER A 301 5.81 -1.45 113.48
C SER A 301 6.56 -2.42 112.57
N ALA A 302 7.11 -3.51 113.12
CA ALA A 302 7.74 -4.58 112.33
C ALA A 302 6.74 -5.22 111.36
N LYS A 303 5.52 -5.52 111.81
CA LYS A 303 4.47 -6.06 110.93
C LYS A 303 4.14 -5.11 109.77
N ALA A 304 3.96 -3.82 110.06
CA ALA A 304 3.68 -2.81 109.03
C ALA A 304 4.86 -2.62 108.06
N ALA A 305 6.10 -2.68 108.56
CA ALA A 305 7.30 -2.65 107.71
C ALA A 305 7.35 -3.86 106.77
N MET A 306 7.03 -5.06 107.27
CA MET A 306 6.99 -6.28 106.47
C MET A 306 5.90 -6.22 105.38
N GLU A 307 4.68 -5.81 105.72
CA GLU A 307 3.58 -5.60 104.76
C GLU A 307 3.95 -4.54 103.70
N THR A 308 4.64 -3.47 104.10
CA THR A 308 5.12 -2.44 103.16
C THR A 308 6.22 -2.98 102.25
N SER A 309 7.14 -3.78 102.78
CA SER A 309 8.21 -4.40 101.98
C SER A 309 7.64 -5.33 100.91
N GLU A 310 6.58 -6.08 101.23
CA GLU A 310 5.90 -6.95 100.27
C GLU A 310 5.23 -6.14 99.15
N MET A 311 4.56 -5.03 99.47
CA MET A 311 4.00 -4.12 98.46
C MET A 311 5.07 -3.51 97.56
N ILE A 312 6.23 -3.12 98.12
CA ILE A 312 7.35 -2.59 97.34
C ILE A 312 7.94 -3.66 96.42
N ASP A 313 8.04 -4.91 96.87
CA ASP A 313 8.48 -6.02 96.01
C ASP A 313 7.50 -6.31 94.88
N GLY A 314 6.19 -6.19 95.13
CA GLY A 314 5.16 -6.22 94.09
C GLY A 314 5.37 -5.10 93.07
N ALA A 315 5.52 -3.85 93.52
CA ALA A 315 5.72 -2.70 92.65
C ALA A 315 7.00 -2.81 91.80
N ILE A 316 8.09 -3.37 92.34
CA ILE A 316 9.32 -3.63 91.57
C ILE A 316 9.04 -4.62 90.43
N LYS A 317 8.34 -5.73 90.71
CA LYS A 317 7.97 -6.72 89.69
C LYS A 317 7.07 -6.12 88.61
N ASP A 318 6.10 -5.29 88.99
CA ASP A 318 5.20 -4.64 88.04
C ASP A 318 5.96 -3.67 87.11
N VAL A 319 6.95 -2.94 87.66
CA VAL A 319 7.83 -2.06 86.87
C VAL A 319 8.75 -2.85 85.95
N GLU A 320 9.30 -3.98 86.39
CA GLU A 320 10.09 -4.87 85.53
C GLU A 320 9.25 -5.40 84.37
N GLY A 321 8.02 -5.86 84.64
CA GLY A 321 7.07 -6.29 83.59
C GLY A 321 6.70 -5.16 82.62
N GLY A 322 6.41 -3.97 83.14
CA GLY A 322 6.13 -2.78 82.32
C GLY A 322 7.31 -2.34 81.47
N SER A 323 8.54 -2.46 82.00
CA SER A 323 9.77 -2.20 81.23
C SER A 323 9.95 -3.21 80.10
N GLY A 324 9.57 -4.48 80.31
CA GLY A 324 9.55 -5.50 79.25
C GLY A 324 8.61 -5.11 78.10
N PHE A 325 7.35 -4.79 78.41
CA PHE A 325 6.40 -4.37 77.37
C PHE A 325 6.83 -3.11 76.60
N ALA A 326 7.46 -2.15 77.29
CA ALA A 326 7.99 -0.96 76.66
C ALA A 326 9.15 -1.28 75.70
N MET A 327 10.00 -2.24 76.05
CA MET A 327 11.10 -2.70 75.19
C MET A 327 10.56 -3.42 73.94
N ASP A 328 9.62 -4.36 74.11
CA ASP A 328 9.00 -5.06 72.98
C ASP A 328 8.27 -4.09 72.03
N THR A 329 7.62 -3.07 72.59
CA THR A 329 6.97 -2.00 71.81
C THR A 329 7.99 -1.14 71.06
N ALA A 330 9.12 -0.82 71.68
CA ALA A 330 10.20 -0.07 71.03
C ALA A 330 10.81 -0.87 69.87
N GLU A 331 11.04 -2.16 70.04
CA GLU A 331 11.52 -3.06 68.97
C GLU A 331 10.52 -3.11 67.80
N SER A 332 9.23 -3.28 68.09
CA SER A 332 8.17 -3.26 67.07
C SER A 332 8.13 -1.95 66.27
N LEU A 333 8.39 -0.81 66.92
CA LEU A 333 8.45 0.50 66.24
C LEU A 333 9.68 0.63 65.31
N VAL A 334 10.80 -0.01 65.66
CA VAL A 334 11.97 -0.09 64.77
C VAL A 334 11.65 -0.91 63.53
N GLU A 335 11.03 -2.09 63.69
CA GLU A 335 10.61 -2.93 62.57
C GLU A 335 9.62 -2.21 61.64
N ILE A 336 8.64 -1.50 62.21
CA ILE A 336 7.70 -0.66 61.44
C ILE A 336 8.45 0.42 60.65
N THR A 337 9.44 1.06 61.27
CA THR A 337 10.25 2.09 60.61
C THR A 337 11.01 1.51 59.42
N GLU A 338 11.61 0.33 59.56
CA GLU A 338 12.28 -0.37 58.46
C GLU A 338 11.31 -0.77 57.34
N ALA A 339 10.10 -1.23 57.69
CA ALA A 339 9.07 -1.56 56.70
C ALA A 339 8.62 -0.31 55.92
N ILE A 340 8.46 0.84 56.58
CA ILE A 340 8.10 2.11 55.93
C ILE A 340 9.20 2.56 54.94
N VAL A 341 10.47 2.36 55.28
CA VAL A 341 11.59 2.66 54.36
C VAL A 341 11.46 1.82 53.07
N LYS A 342 11.21 0.51 53.20
CA LYS A 342 11.01 -0.37 52.04
C LYS A 342 9.81 0.07 51.18
N VAL A 343 8.71 0.49 51.82
CA VAL A 343 7.54 1.02 51.09
C VAL A 343 7.90 2.30 50.34
N SER A 344 8.64 3.23 50.96
CA SER A 344 9.10 4.46 50.30
C SER A 344 10.00 4.18 49.09
N ASP A 345 10.89 3.19 49.18
CA ASP A 345 11.74 2.76 48.08
C ASP A 345 10.90 2.19 46.91
N LEU A 346 9.94 1.30 47.19
CA LEU A 346 9.03 0.77 46.17
C LEU A 346 8.20 1.86 45.50
N VAL A 347 7.69 2.82 46.27
CA VAL A 347 6.92 3.95 45.72
C VAL A 347 7.78 4.81 44.81
N LYS A 348 9.06 5.00 45.14
CA LYS A 348 10.03 5.72 44.30
C LYS A 348 10.30 4.98 42.99
N GLU A 349 10.41 3.64 43.02
CA GLU A 349 10.53 2.82 41.82
C GLU A 349 9.27 2.95 40.93
N ILE A 350 8.06 2.92 41.51
CA ILE A 350 6.82 3.12 40.75
C ILE A 350 6.78 4.50 40.08
N SER A 351 7.21 5.55 40.79
CA SER A 351 7.28 6.90 40.22
C SER A 351 8.26 6.98 39.04
N SER A 352 9.44 6.35 39.19
CA SER A 352 10.44 6.28 38.12
C SER A 352 9.91 5.50 36.90
N ALA A 353 9.31 4.33 37.12
CA ALA A 353 8.72 3.51 36.08
C ALA A 353 7.57 4.23 35.37
N SER A 354 6.73 4.97 36.10
CA SER A 354 5.64 5.77 35.52
C SER A 354 6.19 6.88 34.62
N ASN A 355 7.29 7.52 35.00
CA ASN A 355 7.92 8.54 34.16
C ASN A 355 8.54 7.94 32.88
N GLU A 356 9.14 6.76 32.98
CA GLU A 356 9.64 6.02 31.81
C GLU A 356 8.51 5.57 30.88
N GLN A 357 7.40 5.07 31.43
CA GLN A 357 6.19 4.74 30.66
C GLN A 357 5.63 5.97 29.95
N ALA A 358 5.59 7.14 30.60
CA ALA A 358 5.13 8.38 29.96
C ALA A 358 6.00 8.76 28.75
N GLN A 359 7.32 8.58 28.86
CA GLN A 359 8.25 8.80 27.75
C GLN A 359 8.03 7.77 26.62
N GLY A 360 7.82 6.51 26.96
CA GLY A 360 7.49 5.45 25.99
C GLY A 360 6.19 5.73 25.23
N ILE A 361 5.14 6.20 25.91
CA ILE A 361 3.87 6.60 25.29
C ILE A 361 4.07 7.80 24.36
N SER A 362 4.94 8.75 24.69
CA SER A 362 5.27 9.86 23.80
C SER A 362 5.89 9.37 22.48
N GLN A 363 6.79 8.40 22.53
CA GLN A 363 7.38 7.78 21.34
C GLN A 363 6.35 7.00 20.53
N ILE A 364 5.47 6.24 21.19
CA ILE A 364 4.37 5.52 20.53
C ILE A 364 3.46 6.51 19.79
N ASN A 365 3.10 7.63 20.41
CA ASN A 365 2.28 8.66 19.76
C ASN A 365 2.96 9.26 18.51
N GLN A 366 4.28 9.47 18.54
CA GLN A 366 5.02 9.88 17.34
C GLN A 366 4.96 8.82 16.24
N GLY A 367 5.12 7.54 16.60
CA GLY A 367 4.97 6.42 15.67
C GLY A 367 3.57 6.34 15.07
N LEU A 368 2.52 6.50 15.88
CA LEU A 368 1.13 6.51 15.42
C LEU A 368 0.86 7.65 14.44
N SER A 369 1.38 8.86 14.71
CA SER A 369 1.27 9.98 13.78
C SER A 369 1.93 9.70 12.42
N GLN A 370 3.07 9.00 12.42
CA GLN A 370 3.72 8.57 11.18
C GLN A 370 2.89 7.52 10.43
N ILE A 371 2.31 6.55 11.15
CA ILE A 371 1.44 5.54 10.55
C ILE A 371 0.20 6.21 9.94
N ASP A 372 -0.44 7.16 10.65
CA ASP A 372 -1.59 7.92 10.14
C ASP A 372 -1.24 8.65 8.83
N SER A 373 -0.09 9.32 8.76
CA SER A 373 0.38 9.96 7.53
C SER A 373 0.54 8.97 6.37
N VAL A 374 1.08 7.77 6.62
CA VAL A 374 1.22 6.72 5.60
C VAL A 374 -0.14 6.15 5.21
N THR A 375 -1.05 5.98 6.17
CA THR A 375 -2.42 5.50 5.91
C THR A 375 -3.16 6.49 5.00
N GLN A 376 -3.09 7.79 5.27
CA GLN A 376 -3.68 8.81 4.40
C GLN A 376 -3.04 8.84 3.01
N GLN A 377 -1.71 8.70 2.94
CA GLN A 377 -1.00 8.62 1.67
C GLN A 377 -1.41 7.37 0.87
N ASN A 378 -1.62 6.23 1.53
CA ASN A 378 -2.09 5.01 0.88
C ASN A 378 -3.50 5.19 0.31
N THR A 379 -4.41 5.85 1.02
CA THR A 379 -5.75 6.18 0.51
C THR A 379 -5.64 7.05 -0.74
N ALA A 380 -4.87 8.15 -0.69
CA ALA A 380 -4.69 9.04 -1.83
C ALA A 380 -4.06 8.32 -3.04
N ASN A 381 -3.00 7.55 -2.82
CA ASN A 381 -2.34 6.77 -3.87
C ASN A 381 -3.27 5.72 -4.46
N ALA A 382 -4.11 5.09 -3.64
CA ALA A 382 -5.07 4.09 -4.07
C ALA A 382 -6.17 4.73 -4.96
N GLU A 383 -6.69 5.89 -4.58
CA GLU A 383 -7.64 6.64 -5.41
C GLU A 383 -7.03 7.06 -6.75
N GLU A 384 -5.80 7.60 -6.73
CA GLU A 384 -5.07 7.98 -7.95
C GLU A 384 -4.79 6.78 -8.85
N THR A 385 -4.36 5.65 -8.28
CA THR A 385 -4.08 4.41 -9.01
C THR A 385 -5.35 3.84 -9.64
N ALA A 386 -6.48 3.89 -8.93
CA ALA A 386 -7.78 3.49 -9.47
C ALA A 386 -8.19 4.36 -10.66
N ALA A 387 -8.04 5.68 -10.55
CA ALA A 387 -8.33 6.62 -11.63
C ALA A 387 -7.44 6.40 -12.86
N ALA A 388 -6.12 6.27 -12.66
CA ALA A 388 -5.16 5.99 -13.74
C ALA A 388 -5.45 4.65 -14.43
N SER A 389 -5.83 3.63 -13.66
CA SER A 389 -6.20 2.32 -14.20
C SER A 389 -7.49 2.39 -15.03
N GLN A 390 -8.47 3.18 -14.58
CA GLN A 390 -9.69 3.41 -15.35
C GLN A 390 -9.40 4.14 -16.68
N GLU A 391 -8.44 5.07 -16.68
CA GLU A 391 -7.97 5.71 -17.90
C GLU A 391 -7.31 4.71 -18.84
N LEU A 392 -6.39 3.86 -18.35
CA LEU A 392 -5.76 2.80 -19.15
C LEU A 392 -6.79 1.83 -19.74
N PHE A 393 -7.81 1.45 -18.97
CA PHE A 393 -8.92 0.65 -19.47
C PHE A 393 -9.63 1.34 -20.65
N SER A 394 -9.90 2.65 -20.53
CA SER A 394 -10.54 3.43 -21.59
C SER A 394 -9.67 3.55 -22.86
N GLN A 395 -8.35 3.76 -22.70
CA GLN A 395 -7.40 3.84 -23.80
C GLN A 395 -7.29 2.48 -24.51
N ALA A 396 -7.22 1.38 -23.76
CA ALA A 396 -7.22 0.03 -24.34
C ALA A 396 -8.51 -0.27 -25.10
N ALA A 397 -9.67 0.16 -24.59
CA ALA A 397 -10.95 0.05 -25.30
C ALA A 397 -10.96 0.88 -26.60
N GLN A 398 -10.37 2.08 -26.58
CA GLN A 398 -10.24 2.93 -27.77
C GLN A 398 -9.33 2.27 -28.83
N VAL A 399 -8.20 1.69 -28.44
CA VAL A 399 -7.32 0.94 -29.36
C VAL A 399 -8.08 -0.23 -29.98
N ARG A 400 -8.80 -1.02 -29.19
CA ARG A 400 -9.65 -2.12 -29.70
C ARG A 400 -10.65 -1.63 -30.74
N LYS A 401 -11.35 -0.53 -30.46
CA LYS A 401 -12.30 0.09 -31.40
C LYS A 401 -11.63 0.52 -32.71
N LEU A 402 -10.40 1.01 -32.67
CA LEU A 402 -9.63 1.33 -33.88
C LEU A 402 -9.22 0.07 -34.67
N LEU A 403 -8.95 -1.04 -33.97
CA LEU A 403 -8.58 -2.32 -34.58
C LEU A 403 -9.78 -3.07 -35.17
N GLU A 404 -11.01 -2.82 -34.69
CA GLU A 404 -12.25 -3.44 -35.20
C GLU A 404 -12.49 -3.21 -36.70
N ARG A 405 -11.90 -2.17 -37.29
CA ARG A 405 -11.95 -1.94 -38.75
C ARG A 405 -11.24 -3.04 -39.55
N PHE A 406 -10.32 -3.78 -38.93
CA PHE A 406 -9.54 -4.81 -39.60
C PHE A 406 -10.19 -6.18 -39.47
N ARG A 407 -10.43 -6.84 -40.61
CA ARG A 407 -11.02 -8.19 -40.68
C ARG A 407 -9.92 -9.22 -40.80
N LEU A 408 -9.58 -9.89 -39.71
CA LEU A 408 -8.46 -10.84 -39.65
C LEU A 408 -8.80 -12.22 -40.24
N LYS A 409 -7.79 -12.88 -40.80
CA LYS A 409 -7.87 -14.26 -41.32
C LYS A 409 -8.01 -15.23 -40.15
N GLY A 410 -9.13 -15.94 -40.06
CA GLY A 410 -9.44 -16.87 -38.97
C GLY A 410 -10.40 -16.33 -37.90
N ASN A 411 -10.75 -15.03 -37.92
CA ASN A 411 -11.92 -14.53 -37.17
C ASN A 411 -13.20 -14.78 -37.98
N ALA A 412 -13.56 -16.05 -38.15
CA ALA A 412 -14.94 -16.45 -38.40
C ALA A 412 -15.74 -16.32 -37.09
N THR A 413 -15.79 -15.12 -36.53
CA THR A 413 -16.78 -14.70 -35.55
C THR A 413 -17.73 -13.71 -36.23
N GLY A 414 -18.27 -14.14 -37.37
CA GLY A 414 -19.65 -13.86 -37.70
C GLY A 414 -20.54 -14.70 -36.78
N SER A 415 -20.51 -14.41 -35.49
CA SER A 415 -21.49 -14.91 -34.53
C SER A 415 -22.56 -13.84 -34.44
N THR A 416 -23.61 -14.01 -35.22
CA THR A 416 -24.96 -13.55 -34.88
C THR A 416 -25.17 -13.69 -33.36
N PRO A 417 -25.80 -12.72 -32.68
CA PRO A 417 -26.16 -12.87 -31.28
C PRO A 417 -27.30 -13.89 -31.20
N GLU A 418 -26.95 -15.18 -31.24
CA GLU A 418 -27.86 -16.25 -30.93
C GLU A 418 -27.89 -16.37 -29.41
N SER A 419 -29.04 -16.01 -28.86
CA SER A 419 -29.44 -16.17 -27.48
C SER A 419 -29.02 -17.53 -26.92
N VAL A 420 -27.90 -17.58 -26.22
CA VAL A 420 -27.58 -18.72 -25.36
C VAL A 420 -28.46 -18.61 -24.12
N GLN A 421 -29.55 -19.35 -24.20
CA GLN A 421 -30.45 -19.65 -23.13
C GLN A 421 -29.67 -20.33 -21.99
N GLU A 422 -29.52 -19.59 -20.92
CA GLU A 422 -28.95 -20.00 -19.65
C GLU A 422 -29.71 -21.21 -19.08
N LYS A 423 -29.05 -22.37 -19.01
CA LYS A 423 -29.51 -23.48 -18.17
C LYS A 423 -28.35 -24.22 -17.51
N ARG A 424 -28.23 -23.91 -16.21
CA ARG A 424 -27.61 -24.66 -15.11
C ARG A 424 -26.08 -24.63 -14.99
N SER A 425 -25.63 -23.91 -13.95
CA SER A 425 -24.94 -24.56 -12.82
C SER A 425 -24.95 -23.69 -11.56
N ILE A 426 -25.61 -24.22 -10.52
CA ILE A 426 -25.12 -24.38 -9.14
C ILE A 426 -24.66 -23.11 -8.37
N SER A 427 -25.47 -22.81 -7.35
CA SER A 427 -25.21 -22.03 -6.13
C SER A 427 -23.83 -22.24 -5.49
N VAL A 428 -23.12 -21.13 -5.22
CA VAL A 428 -22.37 -20.90 -3.97
C VAL A 428 -22.50 -19.43 -3.53
N ALA A 429 -23.28 -19.25 -2.46
CA ALA A 429 -23.12 -18.36 -1.31
C ALA A 429 -22.67 -16.89 -1.42
N HIS A 430 -23.58 -16.03 -0.92
CA HIS A 430 -23.36 -14.87 -0.03
C HIS A 430 -22.63 -13.63 -0.57
N GLN A 431 -23.43 -12.72 -1.13
CA GLN A 431 -23.27 -11.28 -0.91
C GLN A 431 -24.15 -10.86 0.29
N PRO A 432 -23.61 -10.18 1.31
CA PRO A 432 -24.43 -9.32 2.14
C PRO A 432 -24.62 -7.98 1.41
N GLN A 433 -25.83 -7.76 0.88
CA GLN A 433 -26.31 -6.41 0.61
C GLN A 433 -26.56 -5.72 1.95
N ALA A 434 -25.64 -4.88 2.39
CA ALA A 434 -25.91 -3.90 3.44
C ALA A 434 -26.55 -2.66 2.80
N VAL A 435 -27.88 -2.58 2.92
CA VAL A 435 -28.64 -1.34 2.73
C VAL A 435 -28.19 -0.37 3.81
N MET A 436 -27.30 0.56 3.49
CA MET A 436 -26.97 1.67 4.38
C MET A 436 -28.15 2.64 4.44
N LYS A 437 -28.96 2.47 5.47
CA LYS A 437 -29.85 3.51 5.98
C LYS A 437 -28.95 4.65 6.46
N LYS A 438 -29.08 5.81 5.83
CA LYS A 438 -28.43 7.06 6.26
C LYS A 438 -28.97 7.43 7.65
N GLN A 439 -28.26 7.01 8.69
CA GLN A 439 -28.56 7.38 10.06
C GLN A 439 -27.55 8.47 10.43
N GLU A 440 -28.01 9.71 10.40
CA GLU A 440 -27.27 10.86 10.90
C GLU A 440 -26.96 10.64 12.38
N TYR A 441 -25.74 10.20 12.68
CA TYR A 441 -25.20 10.29 14.03
C TYR A 441 -24.90 11.76 14.32
N SER A 442 -25.83 12.43 14.96
CA SER A 442 -25.55 13.66 15.70
C SER A 442 -24.70 13.27 16.91
N VAL A 443 -23.39 13.46 16.80
CA VAL A 443 -22.48 13.38 17.96
C VAL A 443 -22.76 14.60 18.84
N GLN A 444 -23.75 14.48 19.73
CA GLN A 444 -23.81 15.34 20.90
C GLN A 444 -22.59 15.00 21.76
N ARG A 445 -21.61 15.91 21.77
CA ARG A 445 -20.59 15.98 22.82
C ARG A 445 -21.30 16.01 24.18
N ARG A 446 -21.48 14.85 24.81
CA ARG A 446 -21.58 14.79 26.26
C ARG A 446 -20.16 14.78 26.78
N ILE A 447 -19.67 15.99 27.05
CA ILE A 447 -18.56 16.20 27.96
C ILE A 447 -19.00 15.57 29.29
N PRO A 448 -18.32 14.54 29.82
CA PRO A 448 -18.55 14.13 31.20
C PRO A 448 -18.16 15.32 32.07
N ALA A 449 -19.00 15.70 33.02
CA ALA A 449 -18.66 16.74 33.99
C ALA A 449 -17.30 16.41 34.63
N PRO A 450 -16.47 17.42 34.98
CA PRO A 450 -15.19 17.17 35.63
C PRO A 450 -15.44 16.32 36.87
N ILE A 451 -14.72 15.20 36.98
CA ILE A 451 -14.70 14.42 38.22
C ILE A 451 -14.15 15.35 39.29
N GLU A 452 -15.02 15.76 40.21
CA GLU A 452 -14.62 16.52 41.39
C GLU A 452 -13.57 15.70 42.15
N SER A 453 -12.40 16.31 42.29
CA SER A 453 -11.44 16.16 43.38
C SER A 453 -11.79 15.07 44.40
N TRP A 454 -11.05 13.96 44.38
CA TRP A 454 -11.00 13.03 45.50
C TRP A 454 -10.53 13.78 46.76
N GLY A 455 -11.44 13.98 47.73
CA GLY A 455 -11.06 14.54 49.04
C GLY A 455 -11.93 15.65 49.63
N GLN A 456 -13.08 16.02 49.05
CA GLN A 456 -14.05 16.87 49.75
C GLN A 456 -15.25 16.05 50.21
N ALA A 457 -15.24 15.68 51.48
CA ALA A 457 -16.39 15.12 52.15
C ALA A 457 -17.50 16.18 52.22
N ASP A 458 -18.62 15.91 51.57
CA ASP A 458 -19.86 16.65 51.70
C ASP A 458 -20.38 16.51 53.15
N THR A 459 -20.26 17.59 53.94
CA THR A 459 -20.63 17.63 55.36
C THR A 459 -22.14 17.82 55.58
N GLN A 460 -22.99 17.28 54.71
CA GLN A 460 -24.45 17.35 54.85
C GLN A 460 -25.16 15.99 54.73
N ASN A 461 -24.66 14.94 55.39
CA ASN A 461 -25.55 13.84 55.81
C ASN A 461 -24.94 12.98 56.92
N ARG A 462 -25.05 13.45 58.16
CA ARG A 462 -24.81 12.61 59.35
C ARG A 462 -26.13 11.98 59.77
N ASN A 463 -26.46 10.78 59.26
CA ASN A 463 -27.21 9.73 59.98
C ASN A 463 -27.53 8.50 59.11
N GLU A 464 -26.53 7.84 58.53
CA GLU A 464 -26.70 6.45 58.10
C GLU A 464 -25.59 5.58 58.70
N ARG A 465 -25.97 4.67 59.59
CA ARG A 465 -25.10 3.60 60.09
C ARG A 465 -24.93 2.59 58.96
N VAL A 466 -23.73 2.51 58.41
CA VAL A 466 -23.32 1.45 57.47
C VAL A 466 -23.48 0.10 58.16
N LYS A 467 -24.20 -0.83 57.53
CA LYS A 467 -24.40 -2.20 58.06
C LYS A 467 -23.16 -3.06 57.76
N PRO A 468 -22.82 -4.04 58.62
CA PRO A 468 -21.60 -4.85 58.47
C PRO A 468 -21.50 -5.64 57.16
N GLU A 469 -22.60 -5.79 56.43
CA GLU A 469 -22.72 -6.53 55.17
C GLU A 469 -22.18 -5.74 53.95
N GLN A 470 -21.86 -4.45 54.10
CA GLN A 470 -21.38 -3.56 53.03
C GLN A 470 -19.86 -3.34 53.04
N ILE A 471 -19.13 -4.06 53.89
CA ILE A 471 -17.66 -4.09 53.87
C ILE A 471 -17.27 -5.23 52.94
N ILE A 472 -16.59 -4.89 51.84
CA ILE A 472 -15.95 -5.86 50.96
C ILE A 472 -14.92 -6.60 51.82
N ALA A 473 -15.22 -7.86 52.16
CA ALA A 473 -14.25 -8.76 52.75
C ALA A 473 -13.26 -9.15 51.65
N LEU A 474 -12.01 -8.71 51.78
CA LEU A 474 -10.89 -9.33 51.08
C LEU A 474 -10.76 -10.75 51.65
N ASP A 475 -11.10 -11.74 50.82
CA ASP A 475 -10.83 -13.15 51.11
C ASP A 475 -9.35 -13.42 50.79
N ASP A 476 -8.60 -13.85 51.80
CA ASP A 476 -7.15 -14.12 51.72
C ASP A 476 -6.80 -15.32 50.82
N HIS A 477 -7.79 -15.98 50.22
CA HIS A 477 -7.60 -17.17 49.39
C HIS A 477 -7.32 -16.93 47.89
N GLU A 478 -7.28 -15.68 47.42
CA GLU A 478 -6.95 -15.38 46.00
C GLU A 478 -5.53 -14.82 45.76
N PHE A 479 -4.67 -14.76 46.78
CA PHE A 479 -3.25 -14.44 46.57
C PHE A 479 -2.46 -15.68 46.14
N GLY A 480 -2.10 -15.78 44.86
CA GLY A 480 -1.06 -16.71 44.38
C GLY A 480 -1.42 -17.68 43.26
N LYS A 481 -2.37 -17.36 42.38
CA LYS A 481 -2.55 -18.08 41.11
C LYS A 481 -2.48 -17.17 39.90
N TYR A 482 -1.28 -16.69 39.60
CA TYR A 482 -0.83 -16.38 38.23
C TYR A 482 0.67 -16.68 38.12
#